data_AF-A0A0R2FQI7-F1
#
_entry.id   AF-A0A0R2FQI7-F1
#
_cell.length_a   1.000
_cell.length_b   1.000
_cell.length_c   1.000
_cell.angle_alpha   90.00
_cell.angle_beta   90.00
_cell.angle_gamma   90.00
#
_symmetry.space_group_name_H-M   'P 1'
#
loop_
_entity.id
_entity.type
_entity.pdbx_description
1 polymer ?
#
loop_
_entity_poly.entity_id
_entity_poly.type
_entity_poly.pdbx_seq_one_letter_code
_entity_poly.pdbx_strand_id
1 'polypeptide(L)'
;MKKQISPDLLYGRQLVVNKNYPEYDLPAQVKREEAILQGSCQRCGQKIPQWAYLPTGTYCWSCHMLGRLTSNDQLVTLAECNQFTVTENFLDGKAV
;
A
#
# COMPACT_ATOMS: atom_id res chain seq x y z
N MET A 1 -20.30 -11.79 -6.35
CA MET A 1 -19.14 -12.43 -7.00
C MET A 1 -17.96 -11.48 -6.86
N LYS A 2 -16.82 -11.97 -6.38
CA LYS A 2 -15.57 -11.20 -6.35
C LYS A 2 -15.00 -11.11 -7.76
N LYS A 3 -14.29 -10.02 -8.05
CA LYS A 3 -13.63 -9.84 -9.35
C LYS A 3 -12.25 -10.50 -9.28
N GLN A 4 -11.87 -11.19 -10.34
CA GLN A 4 -10.48 -11.62 -10.49
C GLN A 4 -9.65 -10.42 -10.94
N ILE A 5 -8.53 -10.17 -10.26
CA ILE A 5 -7.57 -9.15 -10.68
C ILE A 5 -6.41 -9.81 -11.43
N SER A 6 -6.00 -9.23 -12.56
CA SER A 6 -4.79 -9.70 -13.25
C SER A 6 -3.56 -9.42 -12.37
N PRO A 7 -2.65 -10.40 -12.18
CA PRO A 7 -1.40 -10.19 -11.47
C PRO A 7 -0.58 -9.01 -12.00
N ASP A 8 -0.64 -8.74 -13.31
CA ASP A 8 0.12 -7.67 -13.94
C ASP A 8 -0.21 -6.27 -13.42
N LEU A 9 -1.41 -6.11 -12.84
CA LEU A 9 -1.85 -4.84 -12.23
C LEU A 9 -1.26 -4.61 -10.83
N LEU A 10 -0.60 -5.61 -10.25
CA LEU A 10 -0.06 -5.56 -8.88
C LEU A 10 1.45 -5.34 -8.85
N TYR A 11 2.17 -5.60 -9.95
CA TYR A 11 3.61 -5.38 -10.03
C TYR A 11 3.96 -3.91 -9.82
N GLY A 12 4.80 -3.63 -8.83
CA GLY A 12 5.28 -2.29 -8.50
C GLY A 12 4.20 -1.31 -8.02
N ARG A 13 2.97 -1.79 -7.75
CA ARG A 13 1.82 -0.97 -7.37
C ARG A 13 1.26 -1.41 -6.03
N GLN A 14 0.80 -0.44 -5.24
CA GLN A 14 0.03 -0.69 -4.03
C GLN A 14 -1.46 -0.48 -4.33
N LEU A 15 -2.24 -1.56 -4.29
CA LEU A 15 -3.69 -1.50 -4.34
C LEU A 15 -4.27 -1.47 -2.93
N VAL A 16 -5.39 -0.76 -2.79
CA VAL A 16 -6.12 -0.66 -1.53
C VAL A 16 -7.26 -1.68 -1.55
N VAL A 17 -7.32 -2.53 -0.52
CA VAL A 17 -8.37 -3.55 -0.38
C VAL A 17 -8.96 -3.47 1.02
N ASN A 18 -10.29 -3.40 1.11
CA ASN A 18 -10.96 -3.45 2.39
C ASN A 18 -10.91 -4.87 2.99
N LYS A 19 -10.49 -5.00 4.25
CA LYS A 19 -10.33 -6.29 4.93
C LYS A 19 -11.64 -7.07 5.09
N ASN A 20 -12.72 -6.35 5.37
CA ASN A 20 -14.01 -6.95 5.69
C ASN A 20 -14.80 -7.28 4.43
N TYR A 21 -14.56 -6.52 3.35
CA TYR A 21 -15.27 -6.66 2.07
C TYR A 21 -14.27 -6.68 0.91
N PRO A 22 -13.46 -7.74 0.79
CA PRO A 22 -12.50 -7.83 -0.31
C PRO A 22 -13.24 -7.97 -1.64
N GLU A 23 -13.12 -6.93 -2.49
CA GLU A 23 -13.72 -6.88 -3.82
C GLU A 23 -13.06 -7.86 -4.81
N TYR A 24 -11.80 -8.21 -4.55
CA TYR A 24 -10.95 -9.00 -5.43
C TYR A 24 -10.53 -10.33 -4.82
N ASP A 25 -10.45 -11.36 -5.65
CA ASP A 25 -9.66 -12.55 -5.35
C ASP A 25 -8.21 -12.27 -5.72
N LEU A 26 -7.36 -12.25 -4.69
CA LEU A 26 -5.96 -11.86 -4.81
C LEU A 26 -5.07 -13.09 -5.01
N PRO A 27 -4.04 -13.04 -5.89
CA PRO A 27 -3.08 -14.13 -6.02
C PRO A 27 -2.38 -14.46 -4.70
N ALA A 28 -1.97 -15.73 -4.53
CA ALA A 28 -1.33 -16.21 -3.30
C ALA A 28 0.01 -15.52 -2.99
N GLN A 29 0.70 -15.00 -4.02
CA GLN A 29 2.04 -14.40 -3.93
C GLN A 29 2.01 -12.93 -3.46
N VAL A 30 0.80 -12.36 -3.30
CA VAL A 30 0.63 -10.96 -2.95
C VAL A 30 1.09 -10.68 -1.53
N LYS A 31 1.99 -9.70 -1.39
CA LYS A 31 2.36 -9.15 -0.10
C LYS A 31 1.22 -8.25 0.40
N ARG A 32 0.92 -8.35 1.69
CA ARG A 32 -0.14 -7.61 2.37
C ARG A 32 0.43 -6.85 3.54
N GLU A 33 0.03 -5.59 3.67
CA GLU A 33 0.37 -4.75 4.81
C GLU A 33 -0.89 -4.00 5.26
N GLU A 34 -1.01 -3.76 6.56
CA GLU A 34 -2.08 -2.92 7.09
C GLU A 34 -1.92 -1.49 6.56
N ALA A 35 -3.00 -0.86 6.08
CA ALA A 35 -2.90 0.51 5.56
C ALA A 35 -2.45 1.51 6.64
N ILE A 36 -2.82 1.26 7.89
CA ILE A 36 -2.40 2.02 9.06
C ILE A 36 -1.84 1.04 10.09
N LEU A 37 -0.55 1.18 10.39
CA LEU A 37 0.16 0.35 11.36
C LEU A 37 0.83 1.26 12.39
N GLN A 38 0.64 0.97 13.68
CA GLN A 38 1.23 1.73 14.79
C GLN A 38 1.01 3.25 14.67
N GLY A 39 -0.19 3.67 14.24
CA GLY A 39 -0.54 5.08 14.07
C GLY A 39 0.17 5.77 12.90
N SER A 40 0.72 5.03 11.94
CA SER A 40 1.35 5.58 10.73
C SER A 40 0.74 4.98 9.46
N CYS A 41 0.50 5.82 8.46
CA CYS A 41 0.01 5.39 7.15
C CYS A 41 1.13 4.69 6.37
N GLN A 42 0.92 3.44 5.97
CA GLN A 42 1.94 2.67 5.25
C GLN A 42 2.08 3.06 3.77
N ARG A 43 1.12 3.83 3.22
CA ARG A 43 1.21 4.35 1.85
C ARG A 43 2.09 5.59 1.74
N CYS A 44 2.00 6.50 2.72
CA CYS A 44 2.68 7.80 2.65
C CYS A 44 3.66 8.08 3.80
N GLY A 45 3.78 7.16 4.77
CA GLY A 45 4.66 7.28 5.94
C GLY A 45 4.21 8.29 7.00
N GLN A 46 3.12 9.03 6.77
CA GLN A 46 2.68 10.08 7.70
C GLN A 46 2.07 9.48 8.98
N LYS A 47 2.37 10.10 10.12
CA LYS A 47 1.70 9.80 11.39
C LYS A 47 0.23 10.25 11.34
N ILE A 48 -0.65 9.46 11.92
CA ILE A 48 -2.07 9.77 12.02
C ILE A 48 -2.29 10.71 13.20
N PRO A 49 -2.79 11.93 12.97
CA PRO A 49 -3.08 12.86 14.07
C PRO A 49 -4.30 12.39 14.86
N GLN A 50 -4.35 12.71 16.16
CA GLN A 50 -5.42 12.28 17.07
C GLN A 50 -6.84 12.67 16.59
N TRP A 51 -7.01 13.82 15.96
CA TRP A 51 -8.30 14.25 15.42
C TRP A 51 -8.79 13.41 14.22
N ALA A 52 -7.91 12.61 13.59
CA ALA A 52 -8.27 11.69 12.51
C ALA A 52 -8.70 10.29 13.04
N TYR A 53 -8.85 10.15 14.36
CA TYR A 53 -9.38 8.95 15.00
C TYR A 53 -10.92 9.03 15.02
N LEU A 54 -11.54 7.97 14.54
CA LEU A 54 -12.98 7.75 14.51
C LEU A 54 -13.35 6.74 15.59
N PRO A 55 -14.62 6.68 16.04
CA PRO A 55 -15.05 5.69 17.03
C PRO A 55 -14.76 4.23 16.63
N THR A 56 -14.71 3.96 15.33
CA THR A 56 -14.56 2.61 14.77
C THR A 56 -13.25 2.42 13.99
N GLY A 57 -12.29 3.36 14.07
CA GLY A 57 -11.04 3.24 13.34
C GLY A 57 -10.28 4.55 13.17
N THR A 58 -9.33 4.58 12.25
CA THR A 58 -8.56 5.79 11.92
C THR A 58 -8.48 5.96 10.41
N TYR A 59 -8.15 7.17 9.95
CA TYR A 59 -7.93 7.42 8.53
C TYR A 59 -6.73 8.34 8.30
N CYS A 60 -6.11 8.23 7.13
CA CYS A 60 -5.01 9.11 6.74
C CYS A 60 -5.52 10.34 6.00
N TRP A 61 -5.41 11.52 6.63
CA TRP A 61 -5.79 12.79 6.02
C TRP A 61 -4.92 13.15 4.81
N SER A 62 -3.60 12.98 4.90
CA SER A 62 -2.66 13.29 3.81
C SER A 62 -2.93 12.49 2.53
N CYS A 63 -3.59 11.34 2.68
CA CYS A 63 -3.94 10.45 1.59
C CYS A 63 -5.35 10.69 1.04
N HIS A 64 -6.14 11.63 1.58
CA HIS A 64 -7.55 11.79 1.21
C HIS A 64 -7.75 12.04 -0.30
N MET A 65 -6.85 12.82 -0.93
CA MET A 65 -6.90 13.14 -2.37
C MET A 65 -6.55 11.96 -3.29
N LEU A 66 -5.91 10.91 -2.76
CA LEU A 66 -5.48 9.71 -3.51
C LEU A 66 -6.37 8.50 -3.19
N GLY A 67 -7.60 8.75 -2.72
CA GLY A 67 -8.46 7.75 -2.10
C GLY A 67 -8.15 7.62 -0.61
N ARG A 68 -9.15 7.90 0.23
CA ARG A 68 -9.02 7.85 1.70
C ARG A 68 -8.67 6.43 2.15
N LEU A 69 -7.57 6.31 2.88
CA LEU A 69 -7.17 5.07 3.55
C LEU A 69 -7.66 5.07 4.99
N THR A 70 -8.12 3.91 5.45
CA THR A 70 -8.58 3.68 6.81
C THR A 70 -7.86 2.51 7.47
N SER A 71 -8.00 2.39 8.79
CA SER A 71 -7.53 1.23 9.55
C SER A 71 -8.25 -0.08 9.16
N ASN A 72 -9.30 -0.03 8.34
CA ASN A 72 -10.00 -1.21 7.83
C ASN A 72 -9.46 -1.69 6.47
N ASP A 73 -8.49 -0.97 5.90
CA ASP A 73 -7.92 -1.29 4.61
C ASP A 73 -6.55 -1.97 4.76
N GLN A 74 -6.18 -2.72 3.73
CA GLN A 74 -4.85 -3.28 3.52
C GLN A 74 -4.29 -2.77 2.20
N LEU A 75 -2.97 -2.62 2.18
CA LEU A 75 -2.19 -2.38 0.97
C LEU A 75 -1.69 -3.71 0.45
N VAL A 76 -1.97 -3.98 -0.82
CA VAL A 76 -1.60 -5.23 -1.48
C VAL A 76 -0.73 -4.95 -2.68
N THR A 77 0.35 -5.72 -2.84
CA THR A 77 1.35 -5.49 -3.90
C THR A 77 2.08 -6.78 -4.29
N LEU A 78 2.58 -6.83 -5.52
CA LEU A 78 3.60 -7.78 -5.95
C LEU A 78 4.93 -7.06 -6.12
N ALA A 79 6.00 -7.73 -5.71
CA ALA A 79 7.36 -7.23 -5.93
C ALA A 79 7.60 -7.00 -7.42
N GLU A 80 8.23 -5.88 -7.77
CA GLU A 80 8.42 -5.52 -9.17
C GLU A 80 9.19 -6.61 -9.92
N CYS A 81 8.71 -6.94 -11.13
CA CYS A 81 9.31 -8.00 -11.95
C CYS A 81 10.69 -7.58 -12.49
N ASN A 82 10.87 -6.28 -12.74
CA ASN A 82 12.16 -5.70 -13.10
C ASN A 82 13.04 -5.52 -11.86
N GLN A 83 13.81 -6.55 -11.54
CA GLN A 83 14.85 -6.47 -10.51
C GLN A 83 16.10 -5.83 -11.13
N PHE A 84 16.27 -4.52 -10.92
CA PHE A 84 17.51 -3.85 -11.31
C PHE A 84 18.60 -4.15 -10.28
N THR A 85 19.67 -4.81 -10.71
CA THR A 85 20.85 -5.00 -9.86
C THR A 85 21.50 -3.64 -9.64
N VAL A 86 21.50 -3.16 -8.40
CA VAL A 86 22.29 -1.99 -8.03
C VAL A 86 23.76 -2.41 -8.10
N THR A 87 24.48 -2.01 -9.14
CA THR A 87 25.94 -2.07 -9.13
C THR A 87 26.45 -0.96 -8.21
N GLU A 88 27.47 -1.26 -7.40
CA GLU A 88 27.95 -0.41 -6.30
C GLU A 88 28.24 1.04 -6.72
N ASN A 89 28.54 1.27 -8.01
CA ASN A 89 28.79 2.59 -8.61
C ASN A 89 27.59 3.56 -8.61
N PHE A 90 26.35 3.10 -8.40
CA PHE A 90 25.16 3.97 -8.38
C PHE A 90 24.93 4.68 -7.04
N LEU A 91 25.61 4.26 -5.97
CA LEU A 91 25.41 4.81 -4.62
C LEU A 91 26.30 6.02 -4.31
N ASP A 92 27.30 6.31 -5.16
CA ASP A 92 28.26 7.41 -4.96
C ASP A 92 27.80 8.76 -5.53
N GLY A 93 26.54 8.88 -5.98
CA GLY A 93 25.93 10.17 -6.33
C GLY A 93 26.59 10.91 -7.50
N LYS A 94 27.45 10.26 -8.28
CA LYS A 94 27.96 10.81 -9.54
C LYS A 94 27.09 10.31 -10.69
N ALA A 95 26.13 11.15 -11.07
CA ALA A 95 25.49 11.02 -12.37
C ALA A 95 26.58 11.07 -13.46
N VAL A 96 26.52 10.12 -14.40
CA VAL A 96 27.30 10.15 -15.66
C VAL A 96 26.78 11.28 -16.53
#